data_AF-A0A4Q2T3S1-F1
#
_entry.id   AF-A0A4Q2T3S1-F1
#
_cell.length_a   1.000
_cell.length_b   1.000
_cell.length_c   1.000
_cell.angle_alpha   90.00
_cell.angle_beta   90.00
_cell.angle_gamma   90.00
#
_symmetry.space_group_name_H-M   'P 1'
#
loop_
_entity.id
_entity.type
_entity.pdbx_description
1 polymer ?
#
loop_
_entity_poly.entity_id
_entity_poly.type
_entity_poly.pdbx_seq_one_letter_code
_entity_poly.pdbx_strand_id
1 'polypeptide(L)'
;MSRRFGSRLLTAVVPAVLLLPTAAHAEKVVTEDAEGDVVRLVDVDEGETVPAPDYAGVDLVRTSVAHSARRLSVSAHFRGLERDPFQITVIRVKTPQKSYEIIVERLGGKPIASFEGGRKAPECRGLKAKIDLGADVVTAALPTACLGAPRWVQVGVGAVGGSEDPASPDGFTVYADDAHRVGEIRDNIALGPRVRRG
;
A
#
# COMPACT_ATOMS: atom_id res chain seq x y z
N MET A 1 6.19 -71.81 -49.28
CA MET A 1 6.21 -70.33 -49.37
C MET A 1 6.09 -69.79 -47.94
N SER A 2 7.20 -69.66 -47.22
CA SER A 2 7.99 -68.44 -46.95
C SER A 2 7.33 -67.38 -46.05
N ARG A 3 7.97 -67.21 -44.90
CA ARG A 3 7.82 -66.28 -43.76
C ARG A 3 7.63 -64.80 -44.16
N ARG A 4 7.03 -63.97 -43.29
CA ARG A 4 7.74 -62.98 -42.44
C ARG A 4 6.84 -62.09 -41.57
N PHE A 5 7.38 -61.83 -40.38
CA PHE A 5 7.04 -60.87 -39.33
C PHE A 5 7.09 -59.40 -39.77
N GLY A 6 6.43 -58.52 -38.99
CA GLY A 6 6.70 -57.07 -38.89
C GLY A 6 5.43 -56.24 -39.16
N SER A 7 4.99 -55.30 -38.33
CA SER A 7 5.75 -54.36 -37.52
C SER A 7 4.99 -53.97 -36.25
N ARG A 8 5.74 -53.92 -35.14
CA ARG A 8 5.44 -53.11 -33.95
C ARG A 8 5.74 -51.64 -34.25
N LEU A 9 5.23 -50.77 -33.38
CA LEU A 9 5.53 -49.34 -33.17
C LEU A 9 4.64 -48.33 -33.90
N LEU A 10 3.72 -47.74 -33.14
CA LEU A 10 3.44 -46.30 -33.17
C LEU A 10 3.07 -45.87 -31.73
N THR A 11 4.04 -45.38 -30.97
CA THR A 11 4.25 -43.95 -30.68
C THR A 11 3.51 -43.53 -29.41
N ALA A 12 4.20 -43.66 -28.27
CA ALA A 12 3.77 -43.06 -27.02
C ALA A 12 3.81 -41.53 -27.16
N VAL A 13 2.64 -40.89 -27.25
CA VAL A 13 2.51 -39.44 -27.22
C VAL A 13 2.64 -38.97 -25.78
N VAL A 14 3.71 -38.23 -25.56
CA VAL A 14 4.16 -37.54 -24.35
C VAL A 14 3.07 -36.71 -23.66
N PRO A 15 2.81 -36.88 -22.34
CA PRO A 15 2.21 -35.82 -21.53
C PRO A 15 3.29 -35.22 -20.61
N ALA A 16 4.26 -34.50 -21.17
CA ALA A 16 5.32 -33.81 -20.41
C ALA A 16 5.01 -32.32 -20.15
N VAL A 17 3.73 -31.93 -20.12
CA VAL A 17 3.31 -30.52 -19.95
C VAL A 17 3.04 -30.15 -18.47
N LEU A 18 3.08 -31.10 -17.52
CA LEU A 18 2.67 -30.83 -16.12
C LEU A 18 3.80 -30.47 -15.15
N LEU A 19 5.03 -30.21 -15.62
CA LEU A 19 6.16 -29.83 -14.76
C LEU A 19 6.66 -28.39 -15.01
N LEU A 20 5.77 -27.48 -15.44
CA LEU A 20 6.11 -26.06 -15.39
C LEU A 20 6.12 -25.64 -13.91
N PRO A 21 7.27 -25.18 -13.36
CA PRO A 21 7.30 -24.66 -12.00
C PRO A 21 6.32 -23.49 -11.95
N THR A 22 5.27 -23.62 -11.14
CA THR A 22 4.45 -22.47 -10.76
C THR A 22 5.37 -21.55 -9.98
N ALA A 23 5.99 -20.60 -10.66
CA ALA A 23 6.75 -19.56 -10.02
C ALA A 23 5.80 -18.91 -9.00
N ALA A 24 6.21 -18.96 -7.73
CA ALA A 24 5.56 -18.29 -6.61
C ALA A 24 5.68 -16.78 -6.84
N HIS A 25 4.85 -16.27 -7.74
CA HIS A 25 4.80 -14.87 -8.10
C HIS A 25 4.02 -14.16 -7.01
N ALA A 26 4.72 -13.29 -6.27
CA ALA A 26 4.09 -12.31 -5.39
C ALA A 26 2.92 -11.64 -6.12
N GLU A 27 1.70 -11.82 -5.63
CA GLU A 27 0.57 -11.12 -6.22
C GLU A 27 0.79 -9.63 -6.01
N LYS A 28 0.67 -8.87 -7.10
CA LYS A 28 0.75 -7.41 -7.08
C LYS A 28 -0.59 -6.88 -7.55
N VAL A 29 -1.21 -6.07 -6.71
CA VAL A 29 -2.41 -5.31 -7.06
C VAL A 29 -2.08 -3.83 -7.05
N VAL A 30 -2.62 -3.12 -8.04
CA VAL A 30 -2.52 -1.68 -8.19
C VAL A 30 -3.93 -1.14 -8.25
N THR A 31 -4.18 -0.08 -7.50
CA THR A 31 -5.42 0.69 -7.50
C THR A 31 -5.07 2.14 -7.77
N GLU A 32 -5.82 2.77 -8.67
CA GLU A 32 -5.75 4.20 -8.92
C GLU A 32 -6.80 4.90 -8.05
N ASP A 33 -6.54 6.16 -7.73
CA ASP A 33 -7.43 7.05 -7.00
C ASP A 33 -7.65 8.34 -7.78
N ALA A 34 -8.67 9.11 -7.42
CA ALA A 34 -9.03 10.30 -8.18
C ALA A 34 -8.08 11.46 -7.86
N GLU A 35 -7.48 12.09 -8.87
CA GLU A 35 -6.67 13.28 -8.64
C GLU A 35 -7.53 14.45 -8.13
N GLY A 36 -7.01 15.23 -7.18
CA GLY A 36 -7.60 16.48 -6.72
C GLY A 36 -8.81 16.30 -5.79
N ASP A 37 -8.92 15.18 -5.10
CA ASP A 37 -9.99 14.90 -4.14
C ASP A 37 -9.56 15.08 -2.68
N VAL A 38 -8.38 15.68 -2.47
CA VAL A 38 -7.91 16.16 -1.18
C VAL A 38 -8.92 17.08 -0.52
N VAL A 39 -9.03 16.96 0.81
CA VAL A 39 -9.80 17.87 1.63
C VAL A 39 -8.92 18.63 2.63
N ARG A 40 -9.35 19.84 2.97
CA ARG A 40 -8.82 20.64 4.07
C ARG A 40 -9.70 20.43 5.29
N LEU A 41 -9.10 20.17 6.44
CA LEU A 41 -9.80 20.11 7.72
C LEU A 41 -9.99 21.55 8.23
N VAL A 42 -11.25 21.95 8.46
CA VAL A 42 -11.60 23.29 8.97
C VAL A 42 -11.77 23.26 10.48
N ASP A 43 -12.44 22.23 10.98
CA ASP A 43 -12.55 21.92 12.40
C ASP A 43 -12.16 20.45 12.61
N VAL A 44 -11.01 20.24 13.25
CA VAL A 44 -10.47 18.89 13.48
C VAL A 44 -11.31 18.12 14.51
N ASP A 45 -11.93 18.82 15.46
CA ASP A 45 -12.72 18.20 16.52
C ASP A 45 -14.13 17.82 16.01
N GLU A 46 -14.71 18.63 15.11
CA GLU A 46 -16.01 18.35 14.49
C GLU A 46 -15.91 17.51 13.21
N GLY A 47 -14.70 17.32 12.67
CA GLY A 47 -14.46 16.59 11.42
C GLY A 47 -14.98 17.32 10.19
N GLU A 48 -15.17 18.64 10.27
CA GLU A 48 -15.63 19.45 9.14
C GLU A 48 -14.51 19.57 8.11
N THR A 49 -14.82 19.24 6.87
CA THR A 49 -13.89 19.30 5.76
C THR A 49 -14.43 20.14 4.62
N VAL A 50 -13.53 20.78 3.88
CA VAL A 50 -13.83 21.45 2.62
C VAL A 50 -12.91 20.94 1.52
N PRO A 51 -13.36 20.83 0.26
CA PRO A 51 -12.50 20.41 -0.84
C PRO A 51 -11.26 21.31 -0.99
N ALA A 52 -10.12 20.72 -1.29
CA ALA A 52 -8.85 21.39 -1.53
C ALA A 52 -8.12 20.80 -2.76
N PRO A 53 -8.75 20.85 -3.96
CA PRO A 53 -8.28 20.11 -5.14
C PRO A 53 -6.92 20.56 -5.68
N ASP A 54 -6.46 21.77 -5.30
CA ASP A 54 -5.19 22.34 -5.74
C ASP A 54 -4.00 21.93 -4.85
N TYR A 55 -4.26 21.32 -3.68
CA TYR A 55 -3.19 20.88 -2.79
C TYR A 55 -2.71 19.48 -3.18
N ALA A 56 -1.48 19.36 -3.66
CA ALA A 56 -0.92 18.10 -4.17
C ALA A 56 -0.13 17.28 -3.13
N GLY A 57 0.27 17.90 -2.02
CA GLY A 57 1.21 17.35 -1.03
C GLY A 57 0.78 16.04 -0.37
N VAL A 58 -0.53 15.81 -0.27
CA VAL A 58 -1.12 14.59 0.29
C VAL A 58 -2.03 13.83 -0.68
N ASP A 59 -2.20 14.36 -1.90
CA ASP A 59 -3.07 13.81 -2.94
C ASP A 59 -2.53 12.46 -3.41
N LEU A 60 -3.17 11.38 -3.00
CA LEU A 60 -2.84 10.00 -3.31
C LEU A 60 -3.46 9.66 -4.65
N VAL A 61 -2.63 9.34 -5.65
CA VAL A 61 -3.15 9.01 -6.99
C VAL A 61 -3.12 7.51 -7.27
N ARG A 62 -2.29 6.77 -6.53
CA ARG A 62 -2.09 5.34 -6.79
C ARG A 62 -1.52 4.59 -5.61
N THR A 63 -2.10 3.43 -5.33
CA THR A 63 -1.59 2.48 -4.34
C THR A 63 -1.20 1.17 -5.02
N SER A 64 0.02 0.69 -4.72
CA SER A 64 0.54 -0.59 -5.21
C SER A 64 0.90 -1.50 -4.04
N VAL A 65 0.31 -2.69 -4.01
CA VAL A 65 0.49 -3.68 -2.95
C VAL A 65 1.05 -4.97 -3.54
N ALA A 66 2.24 -5.38 -3.10
CA ALA A 66 2.85 -6.65 -3.47
C ALA A 66 2.96 -7.56 -2.24
N HIS A 67 2.33 -8.74 -2.31
CA HIS A 67 2.29 -9.70 -1.19
C HIS A 67 2.93 -11.04 -1.59
N SER A 68 4.13 -11.27 -1.09
CA SER A 68 4.90 -12.50 -1.29
C SER A 68 4.92 -13.36 -0.04
N ALA A 69 5.38 -14.62 -0.19
CA ALA A 69 5.73 -15.51 0.91
C ALA A 69 6.59 -14.85 2.02
N ARG A 70 7.49 -13.92 1.66
CA ARG A 70 8.50 -13.37 2.59
C ARG A 70 8.24 -11.92 3.00
N ARG A 71 7.61 -11.13 2.15
CA ARG A 71 7.48 -9.69 2.31
C ARG A 71 6.15 -9.17 1.80
N LEU A 72 5.57 -8.24 2.54
CA LEU A 72 4.57 -7.29 2.07
C LEU A 72 5.29 -5.98 1.72
N SER A 73 5.01 -5.43 0.54
CA SER A 73 5.47 -4.11 0.11
C SER A 73 4.26 -3.28 -0.31
N VAL A 74 4.17 -2.07 0.19
CA VAL A 74 3.13 -1.09 -0.15
C VAL A 74 3.82 0.17 -0.64
N SER A 75 3.38 0.67 -1.79
CA SER A 75 3.83 1.95 -2.35
C SER A 75 2.61 2.84 -2.55
N ALA A 76 2.65 4.01 -1.94
CA ALA A 76 1.69 5.10 -2.11
C ALA A 76 2.33 6.16 -2.98
N HIS A 77 1.71 6.44 -4.11
CA HIS A 77 2.12 7.48 -5.06
C HIS A 77 1.25 8.71 -4.85
N PHE A 78 1.89 9.86 -4.86
CA PHE A 78 1.26 11.15 -4.68
C PHE A 78 1.27 11.94 -5.99
N ARG A 79 0.34 12.88 -6.15
CA ARG A 79 0.31 13.80 -7.30
C ARG A 79 1.52 14.74 -7.30
N GLY A 80 1.92 15.20 -6.12
CA GLY A 80 3.09 16.05 -5.94
C GLY A 80 3.54 16.02 -4.48
N LEU A 81 4.45 15.09 -4.15
CA LEU A 81 4.93 14.88 -2.80
C LEU A 81 5.89 16.01 -2.40
N GLU A 82 5.34 17.08 -1.86
CA GLU A 82 6.12 18.26 -1.49
C GLU A 82 7.05 18.00 -0.31
N ARG A 83 8.01 18.90 -0.09
CA ARG A 83 8.92 18.87 1.07
C ARG A 83 8.35 19.67 2.26
N ASP A 84 7.08 19.44 2.55
CA ASP A 84 6.41 19.99 3.73
C ASP A 84 7.03 19.54 5.06
N PRO A 85 7.00 20.41 6.09
CA PRO A 85 7.60 20.14 7.39
C PRO A 85 6.89 19.00 8.14
N PHE A 86 5.62 18.76 7.83
CA PHE A 86 4.79 17.73 8.45
C PHE A 86 4.03 16.93 7.39
N GLN A 87 4.32 15.64 7.32
CA GLN A 87 3.58 14.69 6.51
C GLN A 87 3.53 13.33 7.21
N ILE A 88 2.35 12.74 7.28
CA ILE A 88 2.11 11.40 7.81
C ILE A 88 1.39 10.58 6.74
N THR A 89 1.93 9.42 6.40
CA THR A 89 1.23 8.40 5.60
C THR A 89 0.86 7.24 6.50
N VAL A 90 -0.43 6.94 6.59
CA VAL A 90 -0.96 5.83 7.38
C VAL A 90 -1.34 4.70 6.44
N ILE A 91 -0.71 3.54 6.60
CA ILE A 91 -0.99 2.35 5.81
C ILE A 91 -1.67 1.33 6.71
N ARG A 92 -2.97 1.12 6.49
CA ARG A 92 -3.76 0.13 7.21
C ARG A 92 -3.68 -1.22 6.50
N VAL A 93 -3.21 -2.24 7.20
CA VAL A 93 -3.11 -3.61 6.69
C VAL A 93 -4.09 -4.52 7.44
N LYS A 94 -5.13 -4.97 6.75
CA LYS A 94 -6.10 -5.94 7.27
C LYS A 94 -5.72 -7.36 6.84
N THR A 95 -5.68 -8.27 7.81
CA THR A 95 -5.48 -9.71 7.60
C THR A 95 -6.74 -10.48 8.05
N PRO A 96 -6.82 -11.81 7.85
CA PRO A 96 -7.93 -12.59 8.40
C PRO A 96 -8.04 -12.52 9.93
N GLN A 97 -6.92 -12.29 10.63
CA GLN A 97 -6.86 -12.35 12.09
C GLN A 97 -7.07 -10.99 12.73
N LYS A 98 -6.48 -9.92 12.18
CA LYS A 98 -6.56 -8.56 12.74
C LYS A 98 -6.13 -7.48 11.74
N SER A 99 -6.19 -6.22 12.17
CA SER A 99 -5.63 -5.08 11.44
C SER A 99 -4.32 -4.62 12.07
N TYR A 100 -3.48 -4.01 11.25
CA TYR A 100 -2.22 -3.39 11.61
C TYR A 100 -2.16 -2.01 10.96
N GLU A 101 -1.38 -1.12 11.54
CA GLU A 101 -1.10 0.19 10.99
C GLU A 101 0.41 0.37 10.87
N ILE A 102 0.84 0.91 9.74
CA ILE A 102 2.20 1.37 9.53
C ILE A 102 2.09 2.87 9.35
N ILE A 103 2.71 3.61 10.24
CA ILE A 103 2.71 5.07 10.17
C ILE A 103 4.09 5.48 9.68
N VAL A 104 4.15 6.22 8.57
CA VAL A 104 5.38 6.78 8.03
C VAL A 104 5.32 8.28 8.19
N GLU A 105 6.17 8.82 9.06
CA GLU A 105 6.19 10.23 9.42
C GLU A 105 7.42 10.91 8.81
N ARG A 106 7.21 12.12 8.28
CA ARG A 106 8.26 13.03 7.86
C ARG A 106 8.14 14.33 8.64
N LEU A 107 9.09 14.52 9.56
CA LEU A 107 9.18 15.68 10.44
C LEU A 107 10.47 16.45 10.15
N GLY A 108 10.65 16.91 8.90
CA GLY A 108 11.85 17.64 8.43
C GLY A 108 13.16 16.82 8.31
N GLY A 109 13.15 15.55 8.70
CA GLY A 109 14.33 14.68 8.74
C GLY A 109 14.18 13.36 7.98
N LYS A 110 14.95 12.34 8.40
CA LYS A 110 14.78 10.97 7.90
C LYS A 110 13.38 10.47 8.28
N PRO A 111 12.68 9.74 7.39
CA PRO A 111 11.37 9.22 7.71
C PRO A 111 11.44 8.25 8.90
N ILE A 112 10.51 8.42 9.82
CA ILE A 112 10.29 7.51 10.94
C ILE A 112 9.15 6.59 10.55
N ALA A 113 9.29 5.29 10.84
CA ALA A 113 8.23 4.32 10.56
C ALA A 113 7.93 3.51 11.82
N SER A 114 6.66 3.49 12.22
CA SER A 114 6.17 2.67 13.31
C SER A 114 5.26 1.54 12.79
N PHE A 115 5.10 0.50 13.59
CA PHE A 115 4.24 -0.63 13.29
C PHE A 115 3.37 -0.94 14.50
N GLU A 116 2.06 -0.83 14.31
CA GLU A 116 1.07 -1.03 15.36
C GLU A 116 0.12 -2.17 14.99
N GLY A 117 -0.30 -2.94 16.00
CA GLY A 117 -1.25 -4.04 15.81
C GLY A 117 -1.94 -4.44 17.10
N GLY A 118 -2.14 -3.45 17.99
CA GLY A 118 -2.66 -3.58 19.36
C GLY A 118 -1.59 -3.86 20.43
N ARG A 119 -2.01 -3.92 21.71
CA ARG A 119 -1.14 -4.01 22.91
C ARG A 119 -0.14 -5.18 22.95
N LYS A 120 -0.27 -6.16 22.05
CA LYS A 120 0.59 -7.36 21.97
C LYS A 120 1.23 -7.54 20.57
N ALA A 121 1.22 -6.53 19.72
CA ALA A 121 1.92 -6.62 18.45
C ALA A 121 3.43 -6.70 18.71
N PRO A 122 4.14 -7.71 18.18
CA PRO A 122 5.58 -7.75 18.28
C PRO A 122 6.18 -6.58 17.48
N GLU A 123 7.29 -6.02 17.96
CA GLU A 123 8.10 -5.10 17.17
C GLU A 123 8.45 -5.76 15.83
N CYS A 124 8.17 -5.08 14.72
CA CYS A 124 8.54 -5.57 13.41
C CYS A 124 9.93 -5.05 13.02
N ARG A 125 10.99 -5.69 13.53
CA ARG A 125 12.40 -5.30 13.26
C ARG A 125 12.77 -5.24 11.78
N GLY A 126 12.01 -5.89 10.90
CA GLY A 126 12.22 -5.88 9.46
C GLY A 126 11.45 -4.79 8.71
N LEU A 127 10.67 -3.94 9.40
CA LEU A 127 10.00 -2.80 8.78
C LEU A 127 11.03 -1.84 8.19
N LYS A 128 10.78 -1.43 6.96
CA LYS A 128 11.53 -0.38 6.27
C LYS A 128 10.55 0.57 5.62
N ALA A 129 10.81 1.86 5.73
CA ALA A 129 10.10 2.88 4.96
C ALA A 129 11.11 3.75 4.19
N LYS A 130 10.67 4.26 3.03
CA LYS A 130 11.40 5.22 2.22
C LYS A 130 10.41 6.26 1.71
N ILE A 131 10.83 7.52 1.71
CA ILE A 131 10.16 8.61 1.02
C ILE A 131 11.07 9.04 -0.12
N ASP A 132 10.53 9.09 -1.34
CA ASP A 132 11.22 9.49 -2.55
C ASP A 132 10.48 10.67 -3.19
N LEU A 133 10.97 11.88 -2.91
CA LEU A 133 10.34 13.13 -3.37
C LEU A 133 10.48 13.32 -4.89
N GLY A 134 11.52 12.76 -5.51
CA GLY A 134 11.72 12.89 -6.96
C GLY A 134 10.83 11.96 -7.78
N ALA A 135 10.23 10.96 -7.13
CA ALA A 135 9.31 10.01 -7.74
C ALA A 135 7.91 10.08 -7.13
N ASP A 136 7.67 11.03 -6.21
CA ASP A 136 6.41 11.23 -5.48
C ASP A 136 5.89 9.97 -4.79
N VAL A 137 6.76 9.23 -4.12
CA VAL A 137 6.41 7.92 -3.54
C VAL A 137 6.82 7.75 -2.09
N VAL A 138 5.89 7.25 -1.28
CA VAL A 138 6.15 6.63 0.01
C VAL A 138 6.06 5.12 -0.13
N THR A 139 7.11 4.40 0.27
CA THR A 139 7.13 2.93 0.26
C THR A 139 7.38 2.39 1.65
N ALA A 140 6.54 1.46 2.10
CA ALA A 140 6.73 0.67 3.31
C ALA A 140 6.83 -0.82 2.97
N ALA A 141 7.76 -1.52 3.62
CA ALA A 141 7.95 -2.95 3.42
C ALA A 141 8.28 -3.65 4.74
N LEU A 142 7.68 -4.82 4.96
CA LEU A 142 7.91 -5.62 6.16
C LEU A 142 7.89 -7.13 5.86
N PRO A 143 8.54 -7.96 6.70
CA PRO A 143 8.40 -9.40 6.62
C PRO A 143 6.94 -9.83 6.82
N THR A 144 6.45 -10.73 5.96
CA THR A 144 5.10 -11.31 6.06
C THR A 144 4.89 -12.01 7.42
N ALA A 145 5.96 -12.44 8.08
CA ALA A 145 5.94 -12.99 9.44
C ALA A 145 5.47 -12.00 10.53
N CYS A 146 5.73 -10.69 10.38
CA CYS A 146 5.23 -9.68 11.34
C CYS A 146 3.68 -9.61 11.35
N LEU A 147 3.05 -10.04 10.26
CA LEU A 147 1.60 -10.11 10.09
C LEU A 147 1.00 -11.48 10.48
N GLY A 148 1.81 -12.40 11.01
CA GLY A 148 1.38 -13.78 11.30
C GLY A 148 1.27 -14.66 10.05
N ALA A 149 1.98 -14.31 8.97
CA ALA A 149 2.00 -15.01 7.70
C ALA A 149 0.60 -15.27 7.09
N PRO A 150 -0.20 -14.22 6.85
CA PRO A 150 -1.56 -14.37 6.34
C PRO A 150 -1.57 -14.86 4.88
N ARG A 151 -2.66 -15.50 4.46
CA ARG A 151 -2.86 -15.94 3.06
C ARG A 151 -3.30 -14.83 2.13
N TRP A 152 -3.86 -13.76 2.68
CA TRP A 152 -4.26 -12.55 1.97
C TRP A 152 -4.15 -11.35 2.88
N VAL A 153 -4.02 -10.17 2.28
CA VAL A 153 -4.13 -8.88 2.96
C VAL A 153 -5.11 -7.99 2.20
N GLN A 154 -5.73 -7.02 2.88
CA GLN A 154 -6.30 -5.83 2.25
C GLN A 154 -5.54 -4.63 2.80
N VAL A 155 -5.25 -3.67 1.95
CA VAL A 155 -4.48 -2.49 2.33
C VAL A 155 -5.30 -1.25 1.99
N GLY A 156 -5.30 -0.29 2.90
CA GLY A 156 -5.75 1.07 2.67
C GLY A 156 -4.63 2.05 2.98
N VAL A 157 -4.64 3.20 2.33
CA VAL A 157 -3.65 4.26 2.54
C VAL A 157 -4.39 5.56 2.76
N GLY A 158 -4.06 6.26 3.84
CA GLY A 158 -4.44 7.65 4.05
C GLY A 158 -3.20 8.51 4.21
N ALA A 159 -3.32 9.78 3.88
CA ALA A 159 -2.27 10.76 4.06
C ALA A 159 -2.82 11.99 4.77
N VAL A 160 -2.01 12.54 5.68
CA VAL A 160 -2.27 13.80 6.35
C VAL A 160 -1.00 14.64 6.26
N GLY A 161 -1.17 15.92 6.00
CA GLY A 161 -0.08 16.86 5.87
C GLY A 161 -0.58 18.24 6.19
N GLY A 162 0.33 19.19 6.21
CA GLY A 162 -0.10 20.56 6.32
C GLY A 162 0.96 21.56 5.94
N SER A 163 0.47 22.74 5.61
CA SER A 163 1.26 23.89 5.24
C SER A 163 0.98 25.01 6.22
N GLU A 164 1.94 25.93 6.34
CA GLU A 164 1.67 27.23 6.96
C GLU A 164 0.49 27.89 6.25
N ASP A 165 -0.41 28.51 7.02
CA ASP A 165 -1.52 29.27 6.48
C ASP A 165 -1.02 30.66 6.04
N PRO A 166 -1.06 31.00 4.74
CA PRO A 166 -0.61 32.31 4.28
C PRO A 166 -1.44 33.48 4.85
N ALA A 167 -2.67 33.21 5.33
CA ALA A 167 -3.54 34.21 5.93
C ALA A 167 -3.29 34.41 7.44
N SER A 168 -2.60 33.47 8.09
CA SER A 168 -2.31 33.52 9.53
C SER A 168 -0.87 33.05 9.78
N PRO A 169 0.07 33.94 10.17
CA PRO A 169 1.48 33.58 10.35
C PRO A 169 1.74 32.45 11.36
N ASP A 170 0.82 32.24 12.30
CA ASP A 170 0.85 31.15 13.28
C ASP A 170 -0.16 30.03 12.96
N GLY A 171 -0.88 30.18 11.85
CA GLY A 171 -1.90 29.24 11.38
C GLY A 171 -1.26 28.07 10.65
N PHE A 172 -1.82 26.88 10.87
CA PHE A 172 -1.42 25.67 10.18
C PHE A 172 -2.67 25.08 9.51
N THR A 173 -2.60 24.90 8.20
CA THR A 173 -3.69 24.27 7.45
C THR A 173 -3.41 22.78 7.33
N VAL A 174 -4.36 21.95 7.76
CA VAL A 174 -4.26 20.50 7.65
C VAL A 174 -5.04 20.03 6.43
N TYR A 175 -4.38 19.21 5.62
CA TYR A 175 -4.97 18.53 4.47
C TYR A 175 -4.93 17.03 4.70
N ALA A 176 -5.91 16.33 4.14
CA ALA A 176 -5.98 14.89 4.22
C ALA A 176 -6.55 14.28 2.95
N ASP A 177 -6.15 13.03 2.74
CA ASP A 177 -6.63 12.21 1.64
C ASP A 177 -6.72 10.72 2.03
N ASP A 178 -7.60 9.96 1.38
CA ASP A 178 -7.83 8.52 1.56
C ASP A 178 -7.95 7.86 0.18
N ALA A 179 -6.93 7.06 -0.19
CA ALA A 179 -6.69 6.52 -1.53
C ALA A 179 -7.84 5.71 -2.20
N HIS A 180 -8.94 5.49 -1.49
CA HIS A 180 -10.11 4.74 -1.95
C HIS A 180 -11.43 5.49 -1.69
N ARG A 181 -11.38 6.81 -1.47
CA ARG A 181 -12.55 7.67 -1.26
C ARG A 181 -12.36 9.03 -1.93
N VAL A 182 -13.32 9.34 -2.80
CA VAL A 182 -13.35 10.65 -3.45
C VAL A 182 -13.87 11.72 -2.51
N GLY A 183 -13.02 12.63 -2.07
CA GLY A 183 -13.41 13.87 -1.39
C GLY A 183 -13.88 13.67 0.04
N GLU A 184 -13.51 12.55 0.68
CA GLU A 184 -14.06 12.18 1.99
C GLU A 184 -13.02 11.50 2.88
N ILE A 185 -12.92 11.98 4.13
CA ILE A 185 -12.10 11.38 5.19
C ILE A 185 -13.01 10.85 6.30
N ARG A 186 -12.68 9.67 6.82
CA ARG A 186 -13.36 9.06 7.98
C ARG A 186 -12.34 8.44 8.93
N ASP A 187 -12.75 8.16 10.16
CA ASP A 187 -11.95 7.46 11.17
C ASP A 187 -11.34 6.14 10.69
N ASN A 188 -12.00 5.47 9.75
CA ASN A 188 -11.50 4.24 9.15
C ASN A 188 -11.03 4.48 7.71
N ILE A 189 -9.74 4.32 7.44
CA ILE A 189 -9.19 4.33 6.08
C ILE A 189 -9.89 3.26 5.23
N ALA A 190 -10.33 3.64 4.02
CA ALA A 190 -10.94 2.71 3.08
C ALA A 190 -9.92 1.66 2.63
N LEU A 191 -10.39 0.43 2.38
CA LEU A 191 -9.52 -0.70 2.07
C LEU A 191 -9.71 -1.12 0.62
N GLY A 192 -8.59 -1.34 -0.07
CA GLY A 192 -8.56 -1.91 -1.39
C GLY A 192 -8.94 -3.41 -1.44
N PRO A 193 -8.83 -4.03 -2.63
CA PRO A 193 -9.12 -5.44 -2.82
C PRO A 193 -8.18 -6.36 -2.01
N ARG A 194 -8.57 -7.63 -1.88
CA ARG A 194 -7.70 -8.65 -1.28
C ARG A 194 -6.55 -8.99 -2.22
N VAL A 195 -5.33 -8.96 -1.68
CA VAL A 195 -4.10 -9.37 -2.35
C VAL A 195 -3.62 -10.69 -1.75
N ARG A 196 -3.63 -11.77 -2.52
CA ARG A 196 -3.21 -13.08 -2.00
C ARG A 196 -1.70 -13.15 -1.89
N ARG A 197 -1.24 -14.06 -1.04
CA ARG A 197 0.17 -14.36 -0.92
C ARG A 197 0.62 -15.18 -2.12
N GLY A 198 1.57 -14.65 -2.87
CA GLY A 198 2.31 -15.39 -3.89
C GLY A 198 3.32 -16.37 -3.32
#